data_AF-A0A2N5XIR6-F1
#
_entry.id   AF-A0A2N5XIR6-F1
#
_cell.length_a   1.000
_cell.length_b   1.000
_cell.length_c   1.000
_cell.angle_alpha   90.00
_cell.angle_beta   90.00
_cell.angle_gamma   90.00
#
_symmetry.space_group_name_H-M   'P 1'
#
loop_
_entity.id
_entity.type
_entity.pdbx_description
1 polymer ?
#
loop_
_entity_poly.entity_id
_entity_poly.type
_entity_poly.pdbx_seq_one_letter_code
_entity_poly.pdbx_strand_id
1 'polypeptide(L)'
;MPGKVAAASKQVLAMLACGTEAKLAAFDPTDGRARWTVPLDARRGVDARGNVAFTSTEPIVLRVDEVSAFLAFGPDGRPRGRIESTGAHGSIGGNVAVSDGRLFALTDGGSWGLLVAFDPATGGEPWRTDLGGARFNAGGLHAEGGRVMAVLTSDKYGDNLYVYDAVTGDEEEDRAFRERIGGAWDLFPYKDFVIGVRTGGSVRPFSAYKRW
;
A
#
# COMPACT_ATOMS: atom_id res chain seq x y z
N MET A 1 15.03 -7.18 20.27
CA MET A 1 15.78 -6.74 19.07
C MET A 1 14.82 -6.11 18.08
N PRO A 2 15.24 -5.13 17.26
CA PRO A 2 14.42 -4.62 16.16
C PRO A 2 14.27 -5.70 15.08
N GLY A 3 13.03 -6.03 14.71
CA GLY A 3 12.74 -7.03 13.67
C GLY A 3 12.57 -6.43 12.27
N LYS A 4 11.93 -5.26 12.19
CA LYS A 4 11.68 -4.51 10.95
C LYS A 4 11.79 -3.01 11.23
N VAL A 5 12.30 -2.24 10.27
CA VAL A 5 12.57 -0.80 10.42
C VAL A 5 12.09 -0.08 9.16
N ALA A 6 11.54 1.13 9.33
CA ALA A 6 11.25 2.06 8.25
C ALA A 6 11.76 3.45 8.63
N ALA A 7 12.30 4.20 7.69
CA ALA A 7 12.88 5.51 7.94
C ALA A 7 12.22 6.58 7.07
N ALA A 8 11.98 7.74 7.68
CA ALA A 8 11.54 8.97 7.03
C ALA A 8 12.40 10.14 7.51
N SER A 9 12.27 11.29 6.86
CA SER A 9 13.02 12.50 7.24
C SER A 9 12.77 12.96 8.68
N LYS A 10 11.55 12.73 9.21
CA LYS A 10 11.17 13.19 10.55
C LYS A 10 11.34 12.14 11.65
N GLN A 11 11.45 10.86 11.31
CA GLN A 11 11.47 9.76 12.28
C GLN A 11 12.02 8.46 11.69
N VAL A 12 12.59 7.64 12.56
CA VAL A 12 12.85 6.22 12.30
C VAL A 12 11.84 5.39 13.10
N LEU A 13 11.11 4.51 12.44
CA LEU A 13 10.17 3.59 13.06
C LEU A 13 10.77 2.19 13.13
N ALA A 14 10.58 1.50 14.25
CA ALA A 14 10.99 0.12 14.38
C ALA A 14 9.92 -0.73 15.07
N MET A 15 9.83 -1.97 14.61
CA MET A 15 9.14 -3.04 15.31
C MET A 15 10.08 -3.68 16.31
N LEU A 16 9.74 -3.56 17.59
CA LEU A 16 10.48 -4.12 18.71
C LEU A 16 9.78 -5.37 19.25
N ALA A 17 10.55 -6.43 19.48
CA ALA A 17 10.11 -7.54 20.31
C ALA A 17 10.34 -7.21 21.79
N CYS A 18 9.27 -7.04 22.56
CA CYS A 18 9.30 -6.80 24.00
C CYS A 18 8.68 -8.02 24.72
N GLY A 19 9.51 -9.00 25.06
CA GLY A 19 9.01 -10.30 25.51
C GLY A 19 8.35 -11.05 24.35
N THR A 20 7.10 -11.46 24.53
CA THR A 20 6.30 -12.14 23.50
C THR A 20 5.44 -11.18 22.67
N GLU A 21 5.47 -9.88 22.94
CA GLU A 21 4.63 -8.89 22.26
C GLU A 21 5.43 -7.98 21.32
N ALA A 22 4.88 -7.72 20.14
CA ALA A 22 5.37 -6.76 19.18
C ALA A 22 4.93 -5.34 19.55
N LYS A 23 5.89 -4.41 19.56
CA LYS A 23 5.66 -2.98 19.82
C LYS A 23 6.19 -2.13 18.69
N LEU A 24 5.50 -1.03 18.42
CA LEU A 24 5.99 0.02 17.52
C LEU A 24 6.73 1.06 18.34
N ALA A 25 7.91 1.45 17.89
CA ALA A 25 8.69 2.53 18.46
C ALA A 25 9.08 3.54 17.40
N ALA A 26 9.14 4.82 17.79
CA ALA A 26 9.75 5.86 17.00
C ALA A 26 11.01 6.38 17.67
N PHE A 27 11.98 6.72 16.84
CA PHE A 27 13.27 7.25 17.22
C PHE A 27 13.54 8.56 16.48
N ASP A 28 14.26 9.44 17.14
CA ASP A 28 14.78 10.64 16.50
C ASP A 28 15.82 10.25 15.43
N PRO A 29 15.69 10.74 14.18
CA PRO A 29 16.62 10.36 13.12
C PRO A 29 18.01 10.97 13.29
N THR A 30 18.17 12.01 14.12
CA THR A 30 19.44 12.72 14.31
C THR A 30 20.34 12.06 15.34
N ASP A 31 19.77 11.59 16.46
CA ASP A 31 20.54 11.04 17.59
C ASP A 31 20.12 9.61 17.99
N GLY A 32 19.09 9.06 17.35
CA GLY A 32 18.60 7.71 17.61
C GLY A 32 17.86 7.53 18.94
N ARG A 33 17.55 8.60 19.68
CA ARG A 33 16.81 8.49 20.94
C ARG A 33 15.37 8.09 20.70
N ALA A 34 14.87 7.16 21.52
CA ALA A 34 13.47 6.76 21.49
C ALA A 34 12.59 7.95 21.87
N ARG A 35 11.61 8.26 21.02
CA ARG A 35 10.57 9.27 21.28
C ARG A 35 9.38 8.64 22.01
N TRP A 36 8.97 7.45 21.56
CA TRP A 36 7.88 6.70 22.17
C TRP A 36 7.97 5.22 21.80
N THR A 37 7.23 4.38 22.55
CA THR A 37 7.05 2.96 22.26
C THR A 37 5.65 2.54 22.72
N VAL A 38 4.89 1.92 21.84
CA VAL A 38 3.47 1.57 22.05
C VAL A 38 3.19 0.14 21.57
N PRO A 39 2.21 -0.57 22.18
CA PRO A 39 1.73 -1.84 21.61
C PRO A 39 1.05 -1.60 20.27
N LEU A 40 1.14 -2.57 19.35
CA LEU A 40 0.43 -2.48 18.07
C LEU A 40 -1.09 -2.56 18.23
N ASP A 41 -1.56 -3.48 19.08
CA ASP A 41 -2.96 -3.59 19.46
C ASP A 41 -3.04 -3.71 20.98
N ALA A 42 -3.33 -2.60 21.66
CA ALA A 42 -3.39 -2.59 23.13
C ALA A 42 -4.49 -3.50 23.72
N ARG A 43 -5.49 -3.92 22.92
CA ARG A 43 -6.59 -4.76 23.39
C ARG A 43 -6.26 -6.24 23.29
N ARG A 44 -5.63 -6.66 22.19
CA ARG A 44 -5.39 -8.07 21.88
C ARG A 44 -3.93 -8.48 22.00
N GLY A 45 -3.01 -7.53 21.96
CA GLY A 45 -1.59 -7.79 21.71
C GLY A 45 -1.36 -8.23 20.25
N VAL A 46 -0.09 -8.22 19.86
CA VAL A 46 0.39 -8.85 18.61
C VAL A 46 1.63 -9.63 18.97
N ASP A 47 1.76 -10.87 18.50
CA ASP A 47 2.92 -11.70 18.83
C ASP A 47 4.21 -11.06 18.28
N ALA A 48 5.30 -11.14 19.04
CA ALA A 48 6.60 -10.60 18.66
C ALA A 48 7.16 -11.20 17.35
N ARG A 49 6.66 -12.37 16.94
CA ARG A 49 6.98 -13.06 15.68
C ARG A 49 5.90 -12.87 14.61
N GLY A 50 4.84 -12.13 14.91
CA GLY A 50 3.77 -11.81 13.98
C GLY A 50 4.29 -11.10 12.73
N ASN A 51 3.64 -11.35 11.60
CA ASN A 51 4.02 -10.69 10.35
C ASN A 51 3.45 -9.27 10.30
N VAL A 52 4.35 -8.30 10.44
CA VAL A 52 4.05 -6.86 10.38
C VAL A 52 4.81 -6.25 9.20
N ALA A 53 4.21 -5.40 8.40
CA ALA A 53 4.91 -4.66 7.35
C ALA A 53 4.60 -3.17 7.45
N PHE A 54 5.62 -2.32 7.29
CA PHE A 54 5.41 -0.89 7.14
C PHE A 54 4.84 -0.61 5.75
N THR A 55 3.63 -0.07 5.70
CA THR A 55 3.00 0.40 4.46
C THR A 55 3.34 1.86 4.21
N SER A 56 3.41 2.67 5.27
CA SER A 56 3.88 4.05 5.21
C SER A 56 4.44 4.52 6.55
N THR A 57 5.34 5.50 6.47
CA THR A 57 5.90 6.21 7.62
C THR A 57 5.22 7.55 7.88
N GLU A 58 4.54 8.13 6.86
CA GLU A 58 3.80 9.38 6.93
C GLU A 58 2.59 9.33 5.98
N PRO A 59 1.35 9.16 6.49
CA PRO A 59 0.99 8.78 7.85
C PRO A 59 1.58 7.41 8.24
N ILE A 60 1.73 7.13 9.54
CA ILE A 60 2.24 5.83 10.00
C ILE A 60 1.17 4.78 9.79
N VAL A 61 1.40 3.83 8.89
CA VAL A 61 0.48 2.73 8.60
C VAL A 61 1.25 1.41 8.52
N LEU A 62 0.78 0.41 9.26
CA LEU A 62 1.34 -0.93 9.26
C LEU A 62 0.29 -1.95 8.85
N ARG A 63 0.62 -2.85 7.94
CA ARG A 63 -0.12 -4.10 7.76
C ARG A 63 0.26 -5.07 8.86
N VAL A 64 -0.72 -5.63 9.54
CA VAL A 64 -0.54 -6.65 10.58
C VAL A 64 -1.41 -7.85 10.24
N ASP A 65 -0.78 -8.93 9.79
CA ASP A 65 -1.50 -10.10 9.29
C ASP A 65 -2.26 -10.84 10.41
N GLU A 66 -1.69 -10.89 11.63
CA GLU A 66 -2.28 -11.60 12.77
C GLU A 66 -3.65 -11.04 13.17
N VAL A 67 -3.82 -9.72 13.08
CA VAL A 67 -5.11 -9.06 13.31
C VAL A 67 -5.85 -8.76 12.01
N SER A 68 -5.34 -9.21 10.86
CA SER A 68 -5.90 -9.01 9.52
C SER A 68 -6.35 -7.57 9.27
N ALA A 69 -5.47 -6.59 9.54
CA ALA A 69 -5.78 -5.18 9.36
C ALA A 69 -4.55 -4.32 9.06
N PHE A 70 -4.83 -3.13 8.52
CA PHE A 70 -3.91 -2.00 8.52
C PHE A 70 -4.19 -1.14 9.75
N LEU A 71 -3.16 -0.93 10.56
CA LEU A 71 -3.21 -0.12 11.77
C LEU A 71 -2.52 1.21 11.52
N ALA A 72 -3.20 2.31 11.83
CA ALA A 72 -2.66 3.64 11.67
C ALA A 72 -2.33 4.29 13.02
N PHE A 73 -1.24 5.04 13.06
CA PHE A 73 -0.77 5.71 14.27
C PHE A 73 -0.50 7.20 13.99
N GLY A 74 -0.76 8.01 15.02
CA GLY A 74 -0.33 9.40 15.04
C GLY A 74 1.18 9.53 15.23
N PRO A 75 1.75 10.73 14.98
CA PRO A 75 3.18 10.99 15.20
C PRO A 75 3.62 10.87 16.67
N ASP A 76 2.66 10.86 17.60
CA ASP A 76 2.83 10.63 19.04
C ASP A 76 2.67 9.15 19.45
N GLY A 77 2.54 8.24 18.47
CA GLY A 77 2.34 6.81 18.70
C GLY A 77 0.92 6.45 19.14
N ARG A 78 -0.04 7.39 19.18
CA ARG A 78 -1.42 7.04 19.53
C ARG A 78 -2.11 6.34 18.36
N PRO A 79 -2.81 5.21 18.59
CA PRO A 79 -3.64 4.58 17.56
C PRO A 79 -4.67 5.57 17.01
N ARG A 80 -4.92 5.52 15.70
CA ARG A 80 -5.87 6.40 14.99
C ARG A 80 -7.01 5.60 14.41
N GLY A 81 -6.79 5.02 13.23
CA GLY A 81 -7.76 4.20 12.52
C GLY A 81 -7.28 2.77 12.34
N ARG A 82 -8.24 1.94 11.94
CA ARG A 82 -8.05 0.54 11.62
C ARG A 82 -8.83 0.25 10.35
N ILE A 83 -8.16 -0.28 9.35
CA ILE A 83 -8.77 -0.72 8.09
C ILE A 83 -8.67 -2.24 8.08
N GLU A 84 -9.80 -2.93 8.13
CA GLU A 84 -9.79 -4.40 8.04
C GLU A 84 -9.28 -4.82 6.66
N SER A 85 -8.43 -5.85 6.61
CA SER A 85 -7.91 -6.38 5.34
C SER A 85 -8.97 -7.09 4.52
N THR A 86 -10.15 -7.35 5.09
CA THR A 86 -11.30 -7.97 4.42
C THR A 86 -12.58 -7.27 4.81
N GLY A 87 -13.50 -7.06 3.87
CA GLY A 87 -14.82 -6.49 4.16
C GLY A 87 -15.69 -6.35 2.91
N ALA A 88 -16.56 -5.35 2.90
CA ALA A 88 -17.42 -5.04 1.75
C ALA A 88 -16.64 -4.61 0.49
N HIS A 89 -15.34 -4.33 0.63
CA HIS A 89 -14.42 -4.07 -0.47
C HIS A 89 -13.71 -5.33 -0.97
N GLY A 90 -14.04 -6.53 -0.48
CA GLY A 90 -13.27 -7.75 -0.72
C GLY A 90 -12.05 -7.83 0.20
N SER A 91 -10.98 -8.44 -0.28
CA SER A 91 -9.70 -8.63 0.41
C SER A 91 -8.64 -7.68 -0.15
N ILE A 92 -7.88 -7.05 0.75
CA ILE A 92 -6.74 -6.18 0.39
C ILE A 92 -5.50 -7.05 0.19
N GLY A 93 -4.95 -7.01 -1.03
CA GLY A 93 -3.75 -7.76 -1.42
C GLY A 93 -2.44 -7.03 -1.09
N GLY A 94 -1.41 -7.28 -1.91
CA GLY A 94 -0.11 -6.60 -1.80
C GLY A 94 -0.05 -5.22 -2.47
N ASN A 95 -1.00 -4.92 -3.35
CA ASN A 95 -1.04 -3.69 -4.14
C ASN A 95 -1.68 -2.55 -3.33
N VAL A 96 -0.87 -1.93 -2.48
CA VAL A 96 -1.27 -0.83 -1.60
C VAL A 96 -0.29 0.32 -1.74
N ALA A 97 -0.81 1.54 -1.83
CA ALA A 97 -0.03 2.77 -1.85
C ALA A 97 -0.58 3.74 -0.82
N VAL A 98 0.28 4.60 -0.26
CA VAL A 98 -0.15 5.66 0.66
C VAL A 98 0.41 6.97 0.14
N SER A 99 -0.46 7.95 -0.10
CA SER A 99 -0.09 9.30 -0.50
C SER A 99 -1.12 10.28 0.04
N ASP A 100 -0.69 11.51 0.32
CA ASP A 100 -1.58 12.63 0.64
C ASP A 100 -2.58 12.32 1.77
N GLY A 101 -2.13 11.53 2.76
CA GLY A 101 -2.94 11.15 3.91
C GLY A 101 -3.98 10.06 3.66
N ARG A 102 -3.96 9.39 2.50
CA ARG A 102 -4.88 8.30 2.16
C ARG A 102 -4.12 7.00 1.88
N LEU A 103 -4.78 5.88 2.18
CA LEU A 103 -4.34 4.56 1.73
C LEU A 103 -5.19 4.14 0.54
N PHE A 104 -4.55 3.76 -0.55
CA PHE A 104 -5.17 3.23 -1.76
C PHE A 104 -4.85 1.75 -1.86
N ALA A 105 -5.84 0.93 -2.21
CA ALA A 105 -5.66 -0.49 -2.36
C ALA A 105 -6.36 -1.02 -3.61
N LEU A 106 -5.69 -1.94 -4.30
CA LEU A 106 -6.36 -2.85 -5.23
C LEU A 106 -6.87 -4.05 -4.44
N THR A 107 -8.16 -4.34 -4.57
CA THR A 107 -8.83 -5.43 -3.86
C THR A 107 -9.44 -6.43 -4.84
N ASP A 108 -9.77 -7.62 -4.34
CA ASP A 108 -10.50 -8.64 -5.10
C ASP A 108 -12.04 -8.50 -5.00
N GLY A 109 -12.52 -7.37 -4.48
CA GLY A 109 -13.94 -7.08 -4.36
C GLY A 109 -14.62 -6.83 -5.71
N GLY A 110 -15.96 -6.83 -5.70
CA GLY A 110 -16.74 -6.64 -6.92
C GLY A 110 -16.60 -7.81 -7.90
N SER A 111 -16.97 -7.59 -9.16
CA SER A 111 -16.83 -8.65 -10.17
C SER A 111 -15.39 -8.79 -10.68
N TRP A 112 -14.63 -7.69 -10.71
CA TRP A 112 -13.37 -7.58 -11.44
C TRP A 112 -12.24 -6.91 -10.63
N GLY A 113 -12.44 -6.75 -9.32
CA GLY A 113 -11.56 -5.99 -8.45
C GLY A 113 -12.01 -4.54 -8.29
N LEU A 114 -11.57 -3.93 -7.19
CA LEU A 114 -11.84 -2.52 -6.88
C LEU A 114 -10.52 -1.78 -6.67
N LEU A 115 -10.51 -0.50 -7.03
CA LEU A 115 -9.60 0.48 -6.46
C LEU A 115 -10.35 1.20 -5.35
N VAL A 116 -9.80 1.18 -4.14
CA VAL A 116 -10.46 1.73 -2.95
C VAL A 116 -9.53 2.70 -2.26
N ALA A 117 -10.05 3.87 -1.91
CA ALA A 117 -9.38 4.79 -1.00
C ALA A 117 -9.92 4.61 0.42
N PHE A 118 -9.00 4.68 1.38
CA PHE A 118 -9.27 4.64 2.81
C PHE A 118 -8.65 5.86 3.48
N ASP A 119 -9.33 6.38 4.48
CA ASP A 119 -8.79 7.35 5.43
C ASP A 119 -8.12 6.57 6.59
N PRO A 120 -6.78 6.58 6.71
CA PRO A 120 -6.08 5.89 7.79
C PRO A 120 -6.42 6.45 9.18
N ALA A 121 -6.88 7.71 9.28
CA ALA A 121 -7.22 8.30 10.58
C ALA A 121 -8.49 7.70 11.17
N THR A 122 -9.46 7.35 10.32
CA THR A 122 -10.79 6.87 10.74
C THR A 122 -11.05 5.41 10.38
N GLY A 123 -10.32 4.86 9.41
CA GLY A 123 -10.62 3.58 8.77
C GLY A 123 -11.75 3.67 7.73
N GLY A 124 -12.30 4.87 7.50
CA GLY A 124 -13.40 5.09 6.57
C GLY A 124 -12.99 4.93 5.11
N GLU A 125 -13.96 4.65 4.25
CA GLU A 125 -13.78 4.45 2.82
C GLU A 125 -14.42 5.62 2.05
N PRO A 126 -13.69 6.70 1.76
CA PRO A 126 -14.26 7.88 1.08
C PRO A 126 -14.78 7.58 -0.32
N TRP A 127 -14.13 6.69 -1.06
CA TRP A 127 -14.57 6.29 -2.40
C TRP A 127 -14.03 4.91 -2.80
N ARG A 128 -14.70 4.30 -3.77
CA ARG A 128 -14.28 3.09 -4.46
C ARG A 128 -14.64 3.17 -5.95
N THR A 129 -13.86 2.50 -6.79
CA THR A 129 -14.05 2.43 -8.24
C THR A 129 -13.89 0.98 -8.70
N ASP A 130 -14.80 0.49 -9.53
CA ASP A 130 -14.67 -0.82 -10.18
C ASP A 130 -13.54 -0.79 -11.22
N LEU A 131 -12.65 -1.79 -11.18
CA LEU A 131 -11.55 -1.89 -12.14
C LEU A 131 -11.98 -2.64 -13.40
N GLY A 132 -11.44 -2.21 -14.55
CA GLY A 132 -11.94 -2.46 -15.90
C GLY A 132 -12.14 -3.92 -16.32
N GLY A 133 -13.25 -4.54 -15.91
CA GLY A 133 -13.82 -5.75 -16.53
C GLY A 133 -12.98 -7.03 -16.40
N ALA A 134 -13.56 -8.16 -16.81
CA ALA A 134 -12.99 -9.53 -16.72
C ALA A 134 -11.64 -9.78 -17.42
N ARG A 135 -11.04 -8.76 -18.00
CA ARG A 135 -9.97 -8.88 -18.99
C ARG A 135 -8.58 -8.66 -18.39
N PHE A 136 -8.49 -8.06 -17.22
CA PHE A 136 -7.22 -7.67 -16.63
C PHE A 136 -7.07 -8.14 -15.18
N ASN A 137 -5.82 -8.34 -14.77
CA ASN A 137 -5.41 -8.60 -13.40
C ASN A 137 -4.74 -7.36 -12.82
N ALA A 138 -4.96 -7.07 -11.54
CA ALA A 138 -4.23 -6.04 -10.82
C ALA A 138 -2.72 -6.32 -10.84
N GLY A 139 -1.96 -5.48 -11.56
CA GLY A 139 -0.50 -5.63 -11.71
C GLY A 139 0.31 -4.69 -10.83
N GLY A 140 -0.28 -3.60 -10.37
CA GLY A 140 0.34 -2.75 -9.35
C GLY A 140 -0.36 -1.42 -9.14
N LEU A 141 0.09 -0.70 -8.11
CA LEU A 141 -0.47 0.57 -7.69
C LEU A 141 0.64 1.56 -7.31
N HIS A 142 0.47 2.82 -7.68
CA HIS A 142 1.30 3.93 -7.24
C HIS A 142 0.43 5.14 -6.93
N ALA A 143 0.79 5.95 -5.94
CA ALA A 143 0.09 7.19 -5.63
C ALA A 143 1.09 8.28 -5.27
N GLU A 144 0.93 9.47 -5.87
CA GLU A 144 1.76 10.65 -5.62
C GLU A 144 1.07 11.89 -6.16
N GLY A 145 1.22 13.04 -5.47
CA GLY A 145 0.85 14.34 -6.01
C GLY A 145 -0.63 14.47 -6.35
N GLY A 146 -1.51 13.91 -5.53
CA GLY A 146 -2.96 13.95 -5.75
C GLY A 146 -3.48 12.98 -6.80
N ARG A 147 -2.65 12.05 -7.30
CA ARG A 147 -3.03 11.03 -8.29
C ARG A 147 -2.76 9.63 -7.81
N VAL A 148 -3.57 8.70 -8.31
CA VAL A 148 -3.41 7.26 -8.13
C VAL A 148 -3.32 6.60 -9.48
N MET A 149 -2.22 5.90 -9.74
CA MET A 149 -1.99 5.13 -10.95
C MET A 149 -2.17 3.64 -10.66
N ALA A 150 -3.09 2.99 -11.36
CA ALA A 150 -3.26 1.55 -11.35
C ALA A 150 -2.81 0.96 -12.69
N VAL A 151 -1.97 -0.07 -12.65
CA VAL A 151 -1.62 -0.85 -13.85
C VAL A 151 -2.36 -2.18 -13.77
N LEU A 152 -3.22 -2.40 -14.75
CA LEU A 152 -3.91 -3.67 -14.96
C LEU A 152 -3.24 -4.42 -16.10
N THR A 153 -3.01 -5.71 -15.95
CA THR A 153 -2.21 -6.51 -16.89
C THR A 153 -3.04 -7.61 -17.52
N SER A 154 -2.79 -7.91 -18.79
CA SER A 154 -3.48 -8.98 -19.51
C SER A 154 -2.56 -9.63 -20.53
N ASP A 155 -2.41 -10.96 -20.45
CA ASP A 155 -1.64 -11.71 -21.46
C ASP A 155 -2.26 -11.62 -22.86
N LYS A 156 -3.58 -11.38 -22.94
CA LYS A 156 -4.32 -11.31 -24.20
C LYS A 156 -4.34 -9.90 -24.78
N TYR A 157 -4.61 -8.90 -23.94
CA TYR A 157 -4.89 -7.53 -24.37
C TYR A 157 -3.73 -6.56 -24.15
N GLY A 158 -2.68 -7.00 -23.46
CA GLY A 158 -1.59 -6.14 -22.99
C GLY A 158 -1.96 -5.44 -21.68
N ASP A 159 -1.17 -4.45 -21.31
CA ASP A 159 -1.37 -3.71 -20.07
C ASP A 159 -2.23 -2.48 -20.31
N ASN A 160 -3.06 -2.13 -19.32
CA ASN A 160 -3.76 -0.87 -19.25
C ASN A 160 -3.30 -0.10 -18.01
N LEU A 161 -3.06 1.19 -18.18
CA LEU A 161 -2.74 2.12 -17.11
C LEU A 161 -3.91 3.08 -16.95
N TYR A 162 -4.43 3.15 -15.74
CA TYR A 162 -5.43 4.10 -15.33
C TYR A 162 -4.83 5.11 -14.37
N VAL A 163 -5.22 6.37 -14.49
CA VAL A 163 -4.93 7.43 -13.52
C VAL A 163 -6.24 7.94 -12.96
N TYR A 164 -6.31 8.04 -11.64
CA TYR A 164 -7.47 8.54 -10.90
C TYR A 164 -7.09 9.74 -10.05
N ASP A 165 -8.02 10.67 -9.88
CA ASP A 165 -7.92 11.71 -8.86
C ASP A 165 -7.96 11.06 -7.47
N ALA A 166 -6.95 11.36 -6.64
CA ALA A 166 -6.80 10.73 -5.33
C ALA A 166 -7.92 11.12 -4.32
N VAL A 167 -8.55 12.27 -4.53
CA VAL A 167 -9.56 12.84 -3.65
C VAL A 167 -10.94 12.28 -3.97
N THR A 168 -11.31 12.22 -5.25
CA THR A 168 -12.66 11.86 -5.71
C THR A 168 -12.77 10.43 -6.21
N GLY A 169 -11.67 9.84 -6.71
CA GLY A 169 -11.67 8.54 -7.38
C GLY A 169 -12.10 8.60 -8.85
N ASP A 170 -12.26 9.81 -9.40
CA ASP A 170 -12.61 10.00 -10.81
C ASP A 170 -11.44 9.60 -11.72
N GLU A 171 -11.73 8.88 -12.80
CA GLU A 171 -10.73 8.52 -13.81
C GLU A 171 -10.33 9.77 -14.62
N GLU A 172 -9.04 10.08 -14.65
CA GLU A 172 -8.45 11.18 -15.42
C GLU A 172 -7.84 10.70 -16.74
N GLU A 173 -7.32 9.46 -16.78
CA GLU A 173 -6.59 8.91 -17.94
C GLU A 173 -6.74 7.39 -18.05
N ASP A 174 -6.85 6.88 -19.29
CA ASP A 174 -6.71 5.47 -19.68
C ASP A 174 -5.69 5.36 -20.84
N ARG A 175 -4.64 4.55 -20.65
CA ARG A 175 -3.64 4.22 -21.67
C ARG A 175 -3.49 2.71 -21.84
N ALA A 176 -3.72 2.24 -23.06
CA ALA A 176 -3.52 0.84 -23.43
C ALA A 176 -2.16 0.57 -24.10
N PHE A 177 -1.46 -0.45 -23.62
CA PHE A 177 -0.17 -0.93 -24.09
C PHE A 177 -0.32 -2.36 -24.62
N ARG A 178 -0.45 -2.51 -25.95
CA ARG A 178 -0.77 -3.81 -26.58
C ARG A 178 0.39 -4.81 -26.64
N GLU A 179 1.51 -4.53 -25.98
CA GLU A 179 2.63 -5.45 -25.93
C GLU A 179 2.33 -6.61 -24.96
N ARG A 180 2.63 -7.83 -25.38
CA ARG A 180 2.47 -9.02 -24.53
C ARG A 180 3.73 -9.26 -23.73
N ILE A 181 3.79 -8.66 -22.54
CA ILE A 181 4.98 -8.61 -21.69
C ILE A 181 4.80 -9.36 -20.34
N GLY A 182 3.65 -10.01 -20.15
CA GLY A 182 3.31 -10.77 -18.94
C GLY A 182 2.85 -9.89 -17.78
N GLY A 183 2.47 -10.52 -16.68
CA GLY A 183 2.01 -9.84 -15.47
C GLY A 183 3.08 -8.96 -14.81
N ALA A 184 2.63 -7.93 -14.09
CA ALA A 184 3.48 -7.14 -13.21
C ALA A 184 3.35 -7.66 -11.77
N TRP A 185 4.48 -7.86 -11.10
CA TRP A 185 4.57 -8.28 -9.70
C TRP A 185 4.65 -7.08 -8.76
N ASP A 186 5.32 -6.02 -9.21
CA ASP A 186 5.62 -4.85 -8.41
C ASP A 186 5.69 -3.62 -9.32
N LEU A 187 5.36 -2.46 -8.77
CA LEU A 187 5.53 -1.16 -9.40
C LEU A 187 6.25 -0.24 -8.45
N PHE A 188 7.33 0.39 -8.92
CA PHE A 188 8.00 1.41 -8.13
C PHE A 188 8.24 2.69 -8.93
N PRO A 189 8.10 3.85 -8.29
CA PRO A 189 8.45 5.12 -8.90
C PRO A 189 9.97 5.20 -9.16
N TYR A 190 10.37 5.57 -10.37
CA TYR A 190 11.73 6.00 -10.69
C TYR A 190 11.75 7.21 -11.62
N LYS A 191 12.23 8.36 -11.14
CA LYS A 191 12.24 9.64 -11.88
C LYS A 191 10.85 9.96 -12.46
N ASP A 192 10.73 10.14 -13.77
CA ASP A 192 9.45 10.43 -14.44
C ASP A 192 8.70 9.16 -14.87
N PHE A 193 9.08 8.00 -14.33
CA PHE A 193 8.51 6.70 -14.68
C PHE A 193 7.96 5.96 -13.48
N VAL A 194 7.02 5.05 -13.76
CA VAL A 194 6.69 3.91 -12.92
C VAL A 194 7.28 2.67 -13.59
N ILE A 195 8.09 1.92 -12.85
CA ILE A 195 8.77 0.74 -13.35
C ILE A 195 8.01 -0.49 -12.87
N GLY A 196 7.50 -1.29 -13.81
CA GLY A 196 6.88 -2.59 -13.54
C GLY A 196 7.89 -3.71 -13.59
N VAL A 197 7.97 -4.49 -12.51
CA VAL A 197 8.76 -5.73 -12.44
C VAL A 197 7.91 -6.89 -12.96
N ARG A 198 8.41 -7.66 -13.94
CA ARG A 198 7.62 -8.67 -14.65
C ARG A 198 7.86 -10.09 -14.16
N THR A 199 6.77 -10.86 -14.01
CA THR A 199 6.86 -12.31 -13.80
C THR A 199 7.03 -13.02 -15.14
N GLY A 200 8.00 -13.95 -15.24
CA GLY A 200 8.24 -14.76 -16.45
C GLY A 200 9.18 -14.14 -17.49
N GLY A 201 9.81 -13.01 -17.18
CA GLY A 201 10.69 -12.28 -18.11
C GLY A 201 12.10 -12.86 -18.22
N SER A 202 12.29 -13.97 -18.95
CA SER A 202 13.63 -14.30 -19.47
C SER A 202 14.10 -13.31 -20.54
N VAL A 203 13.21 -12.45 -21.07
CA VAL A 203 13.51 -11.51 -22.16
C VAL A 203 13.28 -10.03 -21.79
N ARG A 204 12.28 -9.70 -20.96
CA ARG A 204 11.94 -8.31 -20.56
C ARG A 204 11.54 -8.22 -19.09
N PRO A 205 12.51 -8.16 -18.16
CA PRO A 205 12.21 -8.18 -16.73
C PRO A 205 11.55 -6.90 -16.21
N PHE A 206 11.61 -5.80 -16.98
CA PHE A 206 11.08 -4.50 -16.61
C PHE A 206 10.27 -3.87 -17.73
N SER A 207 9.28 -3.08 -17.34
CA SER A 207 8.62 -2.11 -18.23
C SER A 207 8.63 -0.74 -17.56
N ALA A 208 8.74 0.32 -18.35
CA ALA A 208 8.71 1.68 -17.85
C ALA A 208 7.51 2.41 -18.43
N TYR A 209 6.65 2.90 -17.56
CA TYR A 209 5.50 3.72 -17.91
C TYR A 209 5.83 5.16 -17.55
N LYS A 210 5.72 6.07 -18.52
CA LYS A 210 5.88 7.50 -18.21
C LYS A 210 4.74 7.92 -17.26
N ARG A 211 5.10 8.55 -16.15
CA ARG A 211 4.14 9.26 -15.30
C ARG A 211 3.44 10.33 -16.12
N TRP A 212 2.23 10.68 -15.69
CA TRP A 212 1.41 11.74 -16.29
C TRP A 212 2.25 12.97 -16.67
#